data_AF-A0ABD0RUS9-F1
#
_entry.id   AF-A0ABD0RUS9-F1
#
_cell.length_a   1.000
_cell.length_b   1.000
_cell.length_c   1.000
_cell.angle_alpha   90.00
_cell.angle_beta   90.00
_cell.angle_gamma   90.00
#
_symmetry.space_group_name_H-M   'P 1'
#
loop_
_entity.id
_entity.type
_entity.pdbx_description
1 polymer ?
#
loop_
_entity_poly.entity_id
_entity_poly.type
_entity_poly.pdbx_seq_one_letter_code
_entity_poly.pdbx_strand_id
1 'polypeptide(L)'
;TISGWKPSVSSVKQARILLVGPVGAGKSSFFNSINSAFKGYVSMQANTGTAGTSLTTQFRTYYIKPSSSVTHVPFILCDTMGLEDGVNTGLDVDDFATILKGHIQDKYQFNPLMPIQPESPHFHKSPGLKDKIHCVVYVIDISKVKLLSEKTIEKFVVFRKKANQL
;
A
#
# COMPACT_ATOMS: atom_id res chain seq x y z
N THR A 1 6.94 -22.56 -8.09
CA THR A 1 6.97 -21.19 -8.65
C THR A 1 5.91 -20.34 -7.96
N ILE A 2 6.05 -19.01 -7.99
CA ILE A 2 5.06 -18.11 -7.36
C ILE A 2 3.65 -18.26 -7.93
N SER A 3 3.53 -18.65 -9.21
CA SER A 3 2.24 -18.94 -9.87
C SER A 3 1.48 -20.14 -9.29
N GLY A 4 2.17 -21.05 -8.62
CA GLY A 4 1.56 -22.22 -7.97
C GLY A 4 1.20 -21.98 -6.50
N TRP A 5 1.67 -20.90 -5.89
CA TRP A 5 1.30 -20.57 -4.51
C TRP A 5 -0.14 -20.10 -4.46
N LYS A 6 -0.86 -20.54 -3.43
CA LYS A 6 -2.24 -20.14 -3.13
C LYS A 6 -2.36 -19.87 -1.64
N PRO A 7 -3.17 -18.89 -1.22
CA PRO A 7 -3.52 -18.72 0.18
C PRO A 7 -4.15 -20.01 0.74
N SER A 8 -3.86 -20.33 2.00
CA SER A 8 -4.46 -21.48 2.71
C SER A 8 -5.96 -21.32 2.92
N VAL A 9 -6.46 -20.09 2.92
CA VAL A 9 -7.88 -19.76 3.07
C VAL A 9 -8.52 -19.65 1.70
N SER A 10 -9.42 -20.58 1.37
CA SER A 10 -10.06 -20.69 0.05
C SER A 10 -10.88 -19.47 -0.38
N SER A 11 -11.39 -18.69 0.57
CA SER A 11 -12.11 -17.43 0.30
C SER A 11 -11.20 -16.29 -0.16
N VAL A 12 -9.87 -16.44 -0.01
CA VAL A 12 -8.85 -15.48 -0.44
C VAL A 12 -8.14 -16.05 -1.67
N LYS A 13 -8.42 -15.49 -2.86
CA LYS A 13 -7.75 -15.88 -4.10
C LYS A 13 -6.40 -15.18 -4.29
N GLN A 14 -6.28 -13.95 -3.78
CA GLN A 14 -5.08 -13.14 -3.88
C GLN A 14 -4.81 -12.45 -2.54
N ALA A 15 -3.58 -12.55 -2.03
CA ALA A 15 -3.16 -11.83 -0.85
C ALA A 15 -2.98 -10.33 -1.18
N ARG A 16 -3.54 -9.45 -0.35
CA ARG A 16 -3.31 -8.00 -0.47
C ARG A 16 -2.09 -7.60 0.35
N ILE A 17 -1.11 -6.99 -0.30
CA ILE A 17 0.14 -6.54 0.30
C ILE A 17 0.16 -5.01 0.28
N LEU A 18 0.22 -4.38 1.44
CA LEU A 18 0.23 -2.92 1.58
C LEU A 18 1.67 -2.39 1.64
N LEU A 19 2.02 -1.47 0.75
CA LEU A 19 3.31 -0.77 0.73
C LEU A 19 3.21 0.49 1.58
N VAL A 20 4.09 0.64 2.57
CA VAL A 20 4.10 1.79 3.49
C VAL A 20 5.51 2.31 3.65
N GLY A 21 5.69 3.63 3.69
CA GLY A 21 7.00 4.24 3.83
C GLY A 21 7.03 5.71 3.44
N PRO A 22 8.15 6.41 3.70
CA PRO A 22 8.29 7.84 3.46
C PRO A 22 8.03 8.27 2.03
N VAL A 23 7.83 9.58 1.84
CA VAL A 23 7.92 10.19 0.51
C VAL A 23 9.27 9.87 -0.11
N GLY A 24 9.25 9.50 -1.40
CA GLY A 24 10.47 9.14 -2.12
C GLY A 24 11.10 7.79 -1.76
N ALA A 25 10.50 6.99 -0.87
CA ALA A 25 11.03 5.67 -0.51
C ALA A 25 10.98 4.63 -1.66
N GLY A 26 10.26 4.94 -2.75
CA GLY A 26 10.18 4.07 -3.92
C GLY A 26 9.01 3.08 -3.94
N LYS A 27 7.95 3.28 -3.13
CA LYS A 27 6.76 2.40 -3.09
C LYS A 27 6.12 2.18 -4.46
N SER A 28 5.76 3.26 -5.16
CA SER A 28 5.14 3.21 -6.48
C SER A 28 6.08 2.62 -7.54
N SER A 29 7.39 2.90 -7.43
CA SER A 29 8.42 2.33 -8.30
C SER A 29 8.62 0.83 -8.06
N PHE A 30 8.50 0.38 -6.81
CA PHE A 30 8.55 -1.03 -6.44
C PHE A 30 7.39 -1.80 -7.08
N PHE A 31 6.18 -1.24 -7.05
CA PHE A 31 5.06 -1.80 -7.80
C PHE A 31 5.34 -1.88 -9.31
N ASN A 32 5.78 -0.78 -9.95
CA ASN A 32 6.07 -0.78 -11.39
C ASN A 32 7.14 -1.83 -11.75
N SER A 33 8.13 -2.03 -10.89
CA SER A 33 9.18 -3.05 -11.06
C SER A 33 8.60 -4.46 -11.03
N ILE A 34 7.77 -4.78 -10.03
CA ILE A 34 7.09 -6.08 -9.94
C ILE A 34 6.19 -6.29 -11.15
N ASN A 35 5.38 -5.30 -11.50
CA ASN A 35 4.47 -5.39 -12.64
C ASN A 35 5.22 -5.65 -13.96
N SER A 36 6.37 -4.99 -14.16
CA SER A 36 7.22 -5.19 -15.33
C SER A 36 7.81 -6.60 -15.39
N ALA A 37 8.26 -7.14 -14.24
CA ALA A 37 8.78 -8.50 -14.16
C ALA A 37 7.72 -9.56 -14.55
N PHE A 38 6.48 -9.40 -14.09
CA PHE A 38 5.38 -10.30 -14.47
C PHE A 38 4.92 -10.14 -15.93
N LYS A 39 5.04 -8.93 -16.49
CA LYS A 39 4.68 -8.63 -17.89
C LYS A 39 5.73 -9.06 -18.90
N GLY A 40 7.00 -9.14 -18.50
CA GLY A 40 8.12 -9.35 -19.42
C GLY A 40 8.54 -8.10 -20.22
N TYR A 41 7.97 -6.93 -19.91
CA TYR A 41 8.34 -5.64 -20.50
C TYR A 41 8.10 -4.50 -19.49
N VAL A 42 8.76 -3.37 -19.73
CA VAL A 42 8.65 -2.19 -18.84
C VAL A 42 7.24 -1.63 -18.83
N SER A 43 6.65 -1.47 -17.64
CA SER A 43 5.31 -0.91 -17.46
C SER A 43 5.30 0.15 -16.35
N MET A 44 4.69 1.31 -16.66
CA MET A 44 4.51 2.42 -15.72
C MET A 44 3.02 2.65 -15.47
N GLN A 45 2.47 1.98 -14.47
CA GLN A 45 1.05 2.11 -14.09
C GLN A 45 0.84 2.95 -12.84
N ALA A 46 1.82 3.00 -11.94
CA ALA A 46 1.84 3.94 -10.84
C ALA A 46 2.66 5.18 -11.21
N ASN A 47 2.20 6.35 -10.79
CA ASN A 47 2.94 7.59 -10.95
C ASN A 47 4.19 7.54 -10.07
N THR A 48 5.35 7.79 -10.67
CA THR A 48 6.65 7.77 -9.99
C THR A 48 7.39 9.06 -10.28
N GLY A 49 8.06 9.60 -9.27
CA GLY A 49 8.86 10.80 -9.40
C GLY A 49 9.41 11.24 -8.05
N THR A 50 10.24 12.27 -8.08
CA THR A 50 10.82 12.89 -6.89
C THR A 50 10.12 14.23 -6.65
N ALA A 51 9.53 14.39 -5.47
CA ALA A 51 8.90 15.62 -5.03
C ALA A 51 9.14 15.82 -3.53
N GLY A 52 8.97 17.05 -3.05
CA GLY A 52 9.06 17.36 -1.62
C GLY A 52 7.89 16.82 -0.80
N THR A 53 6.76 16.53 -1.45
CA THR A 53 5.55 15.94 -0.86
C THR A 53 5.12 14.71 -1.63
N SER A 54 4.14 13.98 -1.09
CA SER A 54 3.62 12.78 -1.74
C SER A 54 3.01 13.04 -3.12
N LEU A 55 3.54 12.37 -4.15
CA LEU A 55 2.91 12.31 -5.48
C LEU A 55 1.69 11.39 -5.49
N THR A 56 1.77 10.27 -4.77
CA THR A 56 0.64 9.37 -4.54
C THR A 56 -0.21 9.97 -3.45
N THR A 57 -1.36 10.53 -3.80
CA THR A 57 -2.30 11.14 -2.84
C THR A 57 -3.59 10.32 -2.67
N GLN A 58 -3.69 9.20 -3.40
CA GLN A 58 -4.81 8.26 -3.32
C GLN A 58 -4.34 6.91 -2.80
N PHE A 59 -5.22 6.19 -2.10
CA PHE A 59 -5.04 4.77 -1.89
C PHE A 59 -5.22 4.05 -3.23
N ARG A 60 -4.24 3.23 -3.62
CA ARG A 60 -4.24 2.53 -4.91
C ARG A 60 -4.16 1.04 -4.71
N THR A 61 -5.05 0.29 -5.35
CA THR A 61 -5.02 -1.17 -5.44
C THR A 61 -4.61 -1.57 -6.85
N TYR A 62 -3.42 -2.14 -6.98
CA TYR A 62 -2.85 -2.53 -8.26
C TYR A 62 -2.91 -4.04 -8.47
N TYR A 63 -3.72 -4.44 -9.45
CA TYR A 63 -3.74 -5.81 -9.97
C TYR A 63 -2.61 -5.99 -10.96
N ILE A 64 -1.77 -6.99 -10.73
CA ILE A 64 -0.69 -7.35 -11.65
C ILE A 64 -1.31 -8.04 -12.86
N LYS A 65 -0.98 -7.53 -14.05
CA LYS A 65 -1.40 -8.12 -15.33
C LYS A 65 -0.22 -8.85 -15.93
N PRO A 66 -0.09 -10.17 -15.73
CA PRO A 66 1.10 -10.87 -16.16
C PRO A 66 1.07 -11.15 -17.68
N SER A 67 2.19 -11.63 -18.22
CA SER A 67 2.28 -12.14 -19.60
C SER A 67 1.47 -13.44 -19.77
N SER A 68 1.22 -13.84 -21.02
CA SER A 68 0.44 -15.04 -21.35
C SER A 68 1.04 -16.36 -20.81
N SER A 69 2.34 -16.39 -20.50
CA SER A 69 3.01 -17.56 -19.92
C SER A 69 2.75 -17.74 -18.42
N VAL A 70 2.15 -16.76 -17.75
CA VAL A 70 1.84 -16.80 -16.32
C VAL A 70 0.33 -16.84 -16.15
N THR A 71 -0.16 -17.98 -15.65
CA THR A 71 -1.60 -18.24 -15.52
C THR A 71 -2.25 -17.52 -14.33
N HIS A 72 -1.48 -17.20 -13.28
CA HIS A 72 -2.01 -16.60 -12.07
C HIS A 72 -0.95 -15.83 -11.28
N VAL A 73 -1.36 -14.69 -10.72
CA VAL A 73 -0.58 -13.93 -9.73
C VAL A 73 -1.36 -13.92 -8.42
N PRO A 74 -0.85 -14.54 -7.36
CA PRO A 74 -1.66 -14.80 -6.16
C PRO A 74 -1.62 -13.66 -5.15
N PHE A 75 -1.26 -12.45 -5.58
CA PHE A 75 -1.23 -11.28 -4.74
C PHE A 75 -1.56 -10.01 -5.52
N ILE A 76 -1.94 -8.99 -4.77
CA ILE A 76 -2.27 -7.63 -5.22
C ILE A 76 -1.40 -6.68 -4.39
N LEU A 77 -0.89 -5.63 -5.02
CA LEU A 77 -0.12 -4.60 -4.32
C LEU A 77 -1.02 -3.38 -4.06
N CYS A 78 -1.06 -2.94 -2.82
CA CYS A 78 -1.75 -1.74 -2.39
C CYS A 78 -0.71 -0.67 -2.08
N ASP A 79 -0.82 0.50 -2.70
CA ASP A 79 0.10 1.62 -2.52
C ASP A 79 -0.60 2.76 -1.76
N THR A 80 0.18 3.50 -0.99
CA THR A 80 -0.30 4.58 -0.13
C THR A 80 0.44 5.87 -0.38
N MET A 81 -0.14 6.95 0.13
CA MET A 81 0.58 8.20 0.34
C MET A 81 1.82 7.97 1.22
N GLY A 82 2.83 8.84 1.06
CA GLY A 82 4.06 8.78 1.85
C GLY A 82 3.85 9.16 3.31
N LEU A 83 4.77 8.69 4.15
CA LEU A 83 4.94 9.27 5.49
C LEU A 83 5.65 10.61 5.34
N GLU A 84 5.13 11.62 6.02
CA GLU A 84 5.65 12.98 6.03
C GLU A 84 5.80 13.46 7.47
N ASP A 85 6.74 14.38 7.72
CA ASP A 85 7.08 14.84 9.08
C ASP A 85 6.15 15.93 9.63
N GLY A 86 5.30 16.50 8.77
CA GLY A 86 4.34 17.52 9.13
C GLY A 86 3.24 16.99 10.05
N VAL A 87 2.72 17.87 10.90
CA VAL A 87 1.51 17.60 11.68
C VAL A 87 0.36 17.47 10.70
N ASN A 88 -0.44 16.40 10.81
CA ASN A 88 -1.55 16.12 9.91
C ASN A 88 -1.11 16.06 8.43
N THR A 89 0.10 15.56 8.14
CA THR A 89 0.53 15.30 6.76
C THR A 89 0.98 13.85 6.56
N GLY A 90 0.92 13.41 5.30
CA GLY A 90 1.16 12.03 4.92
C GLY A 90 0.07 11.07 5.39
N LEU A 91 0.35 9.77 5.31
CA LEU A 91 -0.62 8.73 5.67
C LEU A 91 -0.98 8.81 7.16
N ASP A 92 -2.28 8.90 7.45
CA ASP A 92 -2.84 8.93 8.79
C ASP A 92 -2.93 7.52 9.42
N VAL A 93 -2.85 7.44 10.76
CA VAL A 93 -2.87 6.18 11.52
C VAL A 93 -4.24 5.48 11.47
N ASP A 94 -5.32 6.25 11.50
CA ASP A 94 -6.68 5.71 11.48
C ASP A 94 -7.09 5.33 10.06
N ASP A 95 -6.66 6.09 9.05
CA ASP A 95 -6.74 5.63 7.65
C ASP A 95 -5.96 4.33 7.44
N PHE A 96 -4.72 4.25 7.94
CA PHE A 96 -3.93 3.02 7.89
C PHE A 96 -4.68 1.83 8.52
N ALA A 97 -5.24 2.01 9.72
CA ALA A 97 -6.02 0.96 10.39
C ALA A 97 -7.27 0.56 9.60
N THR A 98 -7.93 1.53 8.97
CA THR A 98 -9.13 1.31 8.15
C THR A 98 -8.78 0.57 6.85
N ILE A 99 -7.62 0.85 6.25
CA ILE A 99 -7.05 0.09 5.13
C ILE A 99 -6.80 -1.36 5.56
N LEU A 100 -6.13 -1.58 6.70
CA LEU A 100 -5.81 -2.94 7.17
C LEU A 100 -7.07 -3.82 7.30
N LYS A 101 -8.16 -3.23 7.79
CA LYS A 101 -9.47 -3.89 7.94
C LYS A 101 -10.22 -4.08 6.62
N GLY A 102 -9.75 -3.53 5.50
CA GLY A 102 -10.35 -3.66 4.18
C GLY A 102 -11.50 -2.68 3.90
N HIS A 103 -11.64 -1.64 4.72
CA HIS A 103 -12.73 -0.68 4.62
C HIS A 103 -12.47 0.45 3.60
N ILE A 104 -11.23 0.65 3.13
CA ILE A 104 -10.94 1.69 2.12
C ILE A 104 -10.90 1.08 0.71
N GLN A 105 -11.69 1.66 -0.20
CA GLN A 105 -11.73 1.25 -1.62
C GLN A 105 -10.67 1.96 -2.47
N ASP A 106 -10.31 1.35 -3.61
CA ASP A 106 -9.36 1.91 -4.58
C ASP A 106 -9.75 3.34 -4.98
N LYS A 107 -8.73 4.18 -5.16
CA LYS A 107 -8.83 5.61 -5.52
C LYS A 107 -9.41 6.53 -4.45
N TYR A 108 -9.57 6.04 -3.21
CA TYR A 108 -9.85 6.94 -2.09
C TYR A 108 -8.77 8.03 -2.01
N GLN A 109 -9.20 9.29 -2.03
CA GLN A 109 -8.33 10.45 -1.87
C GLN A 109 -8.05 10.65 -0.38
N PHE A 110 -6.78 10.54 0.03
CA PHE A 110 -6.41 10.79 1.41
C PHE A 110 -6.69 12.25 1.76
N ASN A 111 -7.25 12.46 2.95
CA ASN A 111 -7.46 13.79 3.50
C ASN A 111 -6.53 13.98 4.72
N PRO A 112 -5.53 14.89 4.63
CA PRO A 112 -4.59 15.13 5.72
C PRO A 112 -5.27 15.58 7.02
N LEU A 113 -6.44 16.21 6.94
CA LEU A 113 -7.13 16.81 8.08
C LEU A 113 -8.09 15.86 8.78
N MET A 114 -8.54 14.80 8.10
CA MET A 114 -9.60 13.94 8.62
C MET A 114 -9.55 12.56 7.97
N PRO A 115 -9.49 11.47 8.76
CA PRO A 115 -9.58 10.11 8.24
C PRO A 115 -10.89 9.85 7.50
N ILE A 116 -10.95 8.79 6.70
CA ILE A 116 -12.18 8.36 6.03
C ILE A 116 -13.30 8.11 7.05
N GLN A 117 -14.49 8.61 6.75
CA GLN A 117 -15.70 8.39 7.55
C GLN A 117 -16.57 7.28 6.93
N PRO A 118 -17.38 6.56 7.72
CA PRO A 118 -18.27 5.50 7.23
C PRO A 118 -19.27 5.92 6.15
N GLU A 119 -19.59 7.21 6.08
CA GLU A 119 -20.49 7.84 5.10
C GLU A 119 -19.80 8.10 3.75
N SER A 120 -18.47 8.01 3.71
CA SER A 120 -17.70 8.19 2.47
C SER A 120 -18.14 7.17 1.41
N PRO A 121 -18.30 7.58 0.14
CA PRO A 121 -18.59 6.65 -0.95
C PRO A 121 -17.46 5.63 -1.19
N HIS A 122 -16.25 5.89 -0.69
CA HIS A 122 -15.11 4.96 -0.76
C HIS A 122 -14.99 4.06 0.48
N PHE A 123 -15.92 4.15 1.44
CA PHE A 123 -15.93 3.29 2.62
C PHE A 123 -16.71 2.00 2.35
N HIS A 124 -16.01 0.87 2.41
CA HIS A 124 -16.60 -0.46 2.29
C HIS A 124 -17.16 -0.90 3.64
N LYS A 125 -18.48 -0.91 3.80
CA LYS A 125 -19.15 -1.13 5.10
C LYS A 125 -18.90 -2.52 5.71
N SER A 126 -18.80 -3.55 4.88
CA SER A 126 -18.73 -4.95 5.33
C SER A 126 -17.64 -5.71 4.57
N PRO A 127 -16.34 -5.46 4.87
CA PRO A 127 -15.22 -6.12 4.22
C PRO A 127 -15.14 -7.60 4.58
N GLY A 128 -14.92 -8.44 3.57
CA GLY A 128 -14.59 -9.84 3.77
C GLY A 128 -13.09 -10.05 3.98
N LEU A 129 -12.67 -11.29 4.26
CA LEU A 129 -11.24 -11.63 4.41
C LEU A 129 -10.41 -11.24 3.18
N LYS A 130 -10.97 -11.41 1.96
CA LYS A 130 -10.31 -11.03 0.70
C LYS A 130 -10.03 -9.52 0.57
N ASP A 131 -10.72 -8.68 1.33
CA ASP A 131 -10.62 -7.22 1.27
C ASP A 131 -9.58 -6.69 2.27
N LYS A 132 -9.26 -7.46 3.31
CA LYS A 132 -8.26 -7.11 4.33
C LYS A 132 -6.83 -7.12 3.77
N ILE A 133 -5.94 -6.37 4.43
CA ILE A 133 -4.51 -6.47 4.16
C ILE A 133 -3.96 -7.73 4.84
N HIS A 134 -3.18 -8.50 4.08
CA HIS A 134 -2.61 -9.77 4.52
C HIS A 134 -1.12 -9.64 4.86
N CYS A 135 -0.46 -8.62 4.33
CA CYS A 135 0.95 -8.33 4.58
C CYS A 135 1.19 -6.83 4.47
N VAL A 136 1.96 -6.27 5.40
CA VAL A 136 2.47 -4.89 5.32
C VAL A 136 3.96 -4.96 4.99
N VAL A 137 4.36 -4.25 3.95
CA VAL A 137 5.76 -4.10 3.52
C VAL A 137 6.18 -2.66 3.78
N TYR A 138 7.15 -2.51 4.68
CA TYR A 138 7.76 -1.22 4.96
C TYR A 138 8.90 -0.96 3.97
N VAL A 139 8.76 0.10 3.18
CA VAL A 139 9.71 0.50 2.14
C VAL A 139 10.53 1.67 2.64
N ILE A 140 11.86 1.50 2.65
CA ILE A 140 12.81 2.49 3.15
C ILE A 140 13.91 2.69 2.09
N ASP A 141 14.20 3.95 1.78
CA ASP A 141 15.35 4.33 0.96
C ASP A 141 16.63 4.23 1.80
N ILE A 142 17.47 3.23 1.51
CA ILE A 142 18.71 3.00 2.25
C ILE A 142 19.70 4.16 2.12
N SER A 143 19.67 4.91 1.02
CA SER A 143 20.54 6.08 0.82
C SER A 143 20.18 7.23 1.75
N LYS A 144 18.94 7.26 2.25
CA LYS A 144 18.39 8.27 3.15
C LYS A 144 18.09 7.73 4.54
N VAL A 145 18.49 6.50 4.86
CA VAL A 145 18.17 5.87 6.16
C VAL A 145 18.68 6.70 7.34
N LYS A 146 19.85 7.34 7.19
CA LYS A 146 20.45 8.24 8.19
C LYS A 146 19.72 9.58 8.32
N LEU A 147 18.86 9.90 7.36
CA LEU A 147 18.06 11.13 7.30
C LEU A 147 16.61 10.89 7.72
N LEU A 148 16.26 9.66 8.14
CA LEU A 148 14.93 9.40 8.70
C LEU A 148 14.78 10.18 9.99
N SER A 149 13.77 11.04 10.04
CA SER A 149 13.42 11.79 11.24
C SER A 149 12.92 10.85 12.34
N GLU A 150 13.10 11.25 13.60
CA GLU A 150 12.52 10.55 14.75
C GLU A 150 10.99 10.40 14.60
N LYS A 151 10.32 11.45 14.10
CA LYS A 151 8.87 11.42 13.83
C LYS A 151 8.46 10.33 12.84
N THR A 152 9.23 10.15 11.76
CA THR A 152 8.98 9.08 10.79
C THR A 152 9.21 7.70 11.40
N ILE A 153 10.24 7.54 12.23
CA ILE A 153 10.51 6.29 12.97
C ILE A 153 9.37 5.99 13.95
N GLU A 154 8.89 6.98 14.69
CA GLU A 154 7.74 6.86 15.59
C GLU A 154 6.47 6.43 14.82
N LYS A 155 6.20 7.03 13.65
CA LYS A 155 5.09 6.61 12.78
C LYS A 155 5.20 5.14 12.39
N PHE A 156 6.38 4.65 12.02
CA PHE A 156 6.58 3.22 11.74
C PHE A 156 6.28 2.36 12.97
N VAL A 157 6.73 2.77 14.17
CA VAL A 157 6.44 2.04 15.42
C VAL A 157 4.93 1.99 15.69
N VAL A 158 4.23 3.11 15.54
CA VAL A 158 2.76 3.20 15.72
C VAL A 158 2.04 2.29 14.73
N PHE A 159 2.40 2.36 13.44
CA PHE A 159 1.80 1.53 12.41
C PHE A 159 2.05 0.04 12.65
N ARG A 160 3.27 -0.34 13.03
CA ARG A 160 3.59 -1.73 13.37
C ARG A 160 2.77 -2.21 14.56
N LYS A 161 2.65 -1.40 15.62
CA LYS A 161 1.81 -1.74 16.79
C LYS A 161 0.35 -1.92 16.38
N LYS A 162 -0.20 -1.01 15.57
CA LYS A 162 -1.58 -1.07 15.07
C LYS A 162 -1.81 -2.31 14.19
N ALA A 163 -0.86 -2.66 13.32
CA ALA A 163 -0.93 -3.84 12.47
C ALA A 163 -0.93 -5.15 13.29
N ASN A 164 -0.18 -5.20 14.38
CA ASN A 164 -0.10 -6.38 15.26
C ASN A 164 -1.34 -6.58 16.16
N GLN A 165 -2.25 -5.60 16.23
CA GLN A 165 -3.46 -5.63 17.06
C GLN A 165 -4.70 -6.10 16.28
N LEU A 166 -4.58 -6.34 14.97
CA LEU A 166 -5.67 -6.69 14.05
C LEU A 166 -5.54 -8.13 13.56
#